data_AF-A0A1V0UNL6-F1
#
_entry.id   AF-A0A1V0UNL6-F1
#
_cell.length_a   1.000
_cell.length_b   1.000
_cell.length_c   1.000
_cell.angle_alpha   90.00
_cell.angle_beta   90.00
_cell.angle_gamma   90.00
#
_symmetry.space_group_name_H-M   'P 1'
#
loop_
_entity.id
_entity.type
_entity.pdbx_description
1 polymer ?
#
loop_
_entity_poly.entity_id
_entity_poly.type
_entity_poly.pdbx_seq_one_letter_code
_entity_poly.pdbx_strand_id
1 'polypeptide(L)'
;MHLSHIKSFKQTASERSHIDYSVEGLLREYEQNGIALGIGMGLTETDKESFPDRDAKTPMGLDMVADYPSQVVYCPGINPYKLDSAGLDALERALQQPEAVGIKIYLGYYPFYAYDDVYQPVYELAKQCKVPVVYHTGDTYSERGLLKYSHPLTIDEVAVKHRDINFMMAHFGDPWVLDGAARRIFPKIIPIIER
;
A
#
# COMPACT_ATOMS: atom_id res chain seq x y z
N MET A 1 -4.49 -5.41 -4.15
CA MET A 1 -5.47 -4.77 -5.09
C MET A 1 -5.83 -3.35 -4.65
N HIS A 2 -6.40 -2.52 -5.52
CA HIS A 2 -6.95 -1.20 -5.16
C HIS A 2 -8.45 -1.15 -5.45
N LEU A 3 -9.21 -0.45 -4.60
CA LEU A 3 -10.63 -0.13 -4.80
C LEU A 3 -10.82 1.36 -4.53
N SER A 4 -10.63 2.15 -5.58
CA SER A 4 -10.76 3.60 -5.51
C SER A 4 -11.45 4.21 -6.72
N HIS A 5 -12.13 5.33 -6.50
CA HIS A 5 -12.78 6.19 -7.47
C HIS A 5 -11.82 6.93 -8.42
N ILE A 6 -10.52 6.67 -8.32
CA ILE A 6 -9.51 7.09 -9.30
C ILE A 6 -9.96 6.76 -10.72
N LYS A 7 -9.97 7.80 -11.58
CA LYS A 7 -10.51 7.72 -12.94
C LYS A 7 -9.72 6.76 -13.82
N SER A 8 -8.39 6.77 -13.73
CA SER A 8 -7.52 5.90 -14.54
C SER A 8 -7.75 4.41 -14.24
N PHE A 9 -8.09 4.06 -13.00
CA PHE A 9 -8.46 2.69 -12.63
C PHE A 9 -9.77 2.27 -13.30
N LYS A 10 -10.81 3.12 -13.23
CA LYS A 10 -12.08 2.87 -13.92
C LYS A 10 -11.90 2.75 -15.43
N GLN A 11 -11.11 3.62 -16.04
CA GLN A 11 -10.82 3.57 -17.47
C GLN A 11 -10.05 2.31 -17.85
N THR A 12 -9.01 1.94 -17.09
CA THR A 12 -8.25 0.71 -17.33
C THR A 12 -9.14 -0.53 -17.22
N ALA A 13 -10.05 -0.55 -16.25
CA ALA A 13 -11.00 -1.63 -16.10
C ALA A 13 -11.97 -1.73 -17.29
N SER A 14 -12.55 -0.61 -17.73
CA SER A 14 -13.54 -0.64 -18.82
C SER A 14 -12.91 -0.79 -20.21
N GLU A 15 -11.80 -0.11 -20.48
CA GLU A 15 -11.22 0.04 -21.81
C GLU A 15 -10.14 -1.00 -22.13
N ARG A 16 -9.44 -1.52 -21.11
CA ARG A 16 -8.31 -2.46 -21.32
C ARG A 16 -8.57 -3.85 -20.78
N SER A 17 -9.18 -3.94 -19.60
CA SER A 17 -9.36 -5.23 -18.90
C SER A 17 -10.75 -5.82 -19.15
N HIS A 18 -11.72 -4.98 -19.52
CA HIS A 18 -13.13 -5.34 -19.73
C HIS A 18 -13.76 -6.06 -18.54
N ILE A 19 -13.46 -5.58 -17.32
CA ILE A 19 -13.96 -6.14 -16.06
C ILE A 19 -15.00 -5.22 -15.41
N ASP A 20 -15.84 -5.79 -14.53
CA ASP A 20 -16.74 -5.03 -13.67
C ASP A 20 -15.97 -4.48 -12.47
N TYR A 21 -15.56 -3.21 -12.56
CA TYR A 21 -14.88 -2.50 -11.48
C TYR A 21 -15.87 -1.93 -10.45
N SER A 22 -16.46 -2.84 -9.69
CA SER A 22 -17.33 -2.58 -8.54
C SER A 22 -17.01 -3.56 -7.41
N VAL A 23 -17.52 -3.31 -6.20
CA VAL A 23 -17.36 -4.24 -5.08
C VAL A 23 -18.05 -5.56 -5.38
N GLU A 24 -19.25 -5.51 -5.97
CA GLU A 24 -20.00 -6.68 -6.40
C GLU A 24 -19.28 -7.46 -7.51
N GLY A 25 -18.68 -6.75 -8.47
CA GLY A 25 -17.82 -7.34 -9.50
C GLY A 25 -16.65 -8.11 -8.90
N LEU A 26 -15.92 -7.48 -7.97
CA LEU A 26 -14.81 -8.11 -7.25
C LEU A 26 -15.25 -9.36 -6.47
N LEU A 27 -16.38 -9.29 -5.75
CA LEU A 27 -16.88 -10.43 -4.97
C LEU A 27 -17.29 -11.61 -5.87
N ARG A 28 -17.85 -11.32 -7.06
CA ARG A 28 -18.13 -12.37 -8.05
C ARG A 28 -16.84 -12.98 -8.59
N GLU A 29 -15.81 -12.19 -8.86
CA GLU A 29 -14.51 -12.72 -9.26
C GLU A 29 -13.89 -13.59 -8.16
N TYR A 30 -14.04 -13.20 -6.89
CA TYR A 30 -13.55 -14.00 -5.77
C TYR A 30 -14.26 -15.37 -5.70
N GLU A 31 -15.57 -15.39 -5.79
CA GLU A 31 -16.36 -16.63 -5.80
C GLU A 31 -15.96 -17.53 -6.98
N GLN A 32 -15.87 -16.97 -8.19
CA GLN A 32 -15.54 -17.72 -9.40
C GLN A 32 -14.13 -18.32 -9.39
N ASN A 33 -13.18 -17.66 -8.72
CA ASN A 33 -11.78 -18.08 -8.68
C ASN A 33 -11.36 -18.73 -7.35
N GLY A 34 -12.30 -18.94 -6.42
CA GLY A 34 -12.01 -19.52 -5.11
C GLY A 34 -11.12 -18.66 -4.22
N ILE A 35 -11.19 -17.33 -4.36
CA ILE A 35 -10.46 -16.38 -3.51
C ILE A 35 -11.25 -16.18 -2.22
N ALA A 36 -10.65 -16.57 -1.09
CA ALA A 36 -11.30 -16.50 0.22
C ALA A 36 -11.26 -15.08 0.83
N LEU A 37 -10.18 -14.34 0.59
CA LEU A 37 -9.93 -13.03 1.18
C LEU A 37 -9.00 -12.23 0.27
N GLY A 38 -9.27 -10.93 0.11
CA GLY A 38 -8.34 -10.00 -0.50
C GLY A 38 -7.92 -8.87 0.44
N ILE A 39 -6.72 -8.35 0.20
CA ILE A 39 -6.16 -7.22 0.94
C ILE A 39 -6.04 -6.01 0.01
N GLY A 40 -6.88 -5.01 0.24
CA GLY A 40 -6.88 -3.75 -0.49
C GLY A 40 -5.76 -2.83 0.00
N MET A 41 -5.06 -2.21 -0.93
CA MET A 41 -4.05 -1.19 -0.65
C MET A 41 -4.74 0.17 -0.74
N GLY A 42 -4.89 0.86 0.40
CA GLY A 42 -5.60 2.13 0.47
C GLY A 42 -4.92 3.20 -0.38
N LEU A 43 -5.66 3.80 -1.31
CA LEU A 43 -5.16 4.78 -2.26
C LEU A 43 -6.31 5.68 -2.68
N THR A 44 -6.13 6.99 -2.57
CA THR A 44 -7.14 7.97 -2.97
C THR A 44 -6.46 9.19 -3.60
N GLU A 45 -7.21 9.93 -4.40
CA GLU A 45 -6.80 11.19 -5.02
C GLU A 45 -7.78 12.30 -4.61
N THR A 46 -7.31 13.52 -4.38
CA THR A 46 -8.17 14.70 -4.19
C THR A 46 -8.69 15.23 -5.52
N ASP A 47 -7.86 15.19 -6.56
CA ASP A 47 -8.17 15.65 -7.91
C ASP A 47 -7.87 14.55 -8.93
N LYS A 48 -8.47 14.64 -10.13
CA LYS A 48 -8.26 13.62 -11.16
C LYS A 48 -6.80 13.58 -11.61
N GLU A 49 -6.22 12.37 -11.65
CA GLU A 49 -4.87 12.11 -12.19
C GLU A 49 -3.76 12.80 -11.39
N SER A 50 -4.02 13.03 -10.10
CA SER A 50 -3.11 13.72 -9.19
C SER A 50 -2.06 12.80 -8.57
N PHE A 51 -2.15 11.48 -8.67
CA PHE A 51 -1.21 10.56 -8.02
C PHE A 51 0.20 10.53 -8.65
N PRO A 52 1.30 10.71 -7.88
CA PRO A 52 1.40 10.91 -6.43
C PRO A 52 0.82 12.24 -5.96
N ASP A 53 -0.27 12.14 -5.19
CA ASP A 53 -1.06 13.28 -4.78
C ASP A 53 -0.50 13.84 -3.49
N ARG A 54 -0.10 15.11 -3.50
CA ARG A 54 0.45 15.78 -2.33
C ARG A 54 -0.62 16.16 -1.33
N ASP A 55 -1.87 16.28 -1.75
CA ASP A 55 -2.99 16.77 -0.96
C ASP A 55 -3.91 15.67 -0.41
N ALA A 56 -3.82 14.46 -0.95
CA ALA A 56 -4.46 13.26 -0.41
C ALA A 56 -4.17 13.10 1.10
N LYS A 57 -5.20 12.80 1.88
CA LYS A 57 -5.04 12.69 3.34
C LYS A 57 -4.32 11.40 3.74
N THR A 58 -3.68 11.41 4.89
CA THR A 58 -3.34 10.18 5.61
C THR A 58 -4.43 9.88 6.64
N PRO A 59 -4.92 8.63 6.73
CA PRO A 59 -4.68 7.54 5.80
C PRO A 59 -5.51 7.67 4.52
N MET A 60 -5.00 7.12 3.42
CA MET A 60 -5.79 6.81 2.22
C MET A 60 -6.50 5.47 2.40
N GLY A 61 -7.76 5.35 2.00
CA GLY A 61 -8.59 4.16 2.18
C GLY A 61 -9.00 3.48 0.87
N LEU A 62 -10.01 2.61 0.95
CA LEU A 62 -10.72 2.05 -0.21
C LEU A 62 -12.04 2.82 -0.40
N ASP A 63 -12.00 3.97 -1.08
CA ASP A 63 -13.13 4.91 -1.14
C ASP A 63 -14.38 4.38 -1.89
N MET A 64 -14.27 3.23 -2.56
CA MET A 64 -15.39 2.50 -3.17
C MET A 64 -16.13 1.57 -2.21
N VAL A 65 -15.58 1.33 -1.02
CA VAL A 65 -16.12 0.41 -0.02
C VAL A 65 -16.79 1.22 1.09
N ALA A 66 -18.12 1.27 1.09
CA ALA A 66 -18.88 1.92 2.16
C ALA A 66 -18.93 1.05 3.42
N ASP A 67 -19.28 -0.23 3.25
CA ASP A 67 -19.27 -1.26 4.27
C ASP A 67 -18.36 -2.40 3.79
N TYR A 68 -17.39 -2.81 4.61
CA TYR A 68 -16.44 -3.85 4.22
C TYR A 68 -17.10 -5.23 4.20
N PRO A 69 -17.14 -5.92 3.04
CA PRO A 69 -17.53 -7.31 2.99
C PRO A 69 -16.54 -8.17 3.79
N SER A 70 -16.99 -9.31 4.34
CA SER A 70 -16.14 -10.21 5.12
C SER A 70 -14.90 -10.74 4.38
N GLN A 71 -14.93 -10.70 3.04
CA GLN A 71 -13.86 -11.14 2.16
C GLN A 71 -12.84 -10.03 1.81
N VAL A 72 -13.03 -8.81 2.32
CA VAL A 72 -12.15 -7.67 2.03
C VAL A 72 -11.62 -7.08 3.33
N VAL A 73 -10.30 -7.04 3.42
CA VAL A 73 -9.55 -6.28 4.43
C VAL A 73 -8.64 -5.30 3.72
N TYR A 74 -7.99 -4.38 4.43
CA TYR A 74 -7.18 -3.35 3.81
C TYR A 74 -5.96 -2.92 4.63
N CYS A 75 -5.03 -2.28 3.93
CA CYS A 75 -3.89 -1.57 4.49
C CYS A 75 -4.08 -0.06 4.21
N PRO A 76 -4.40 0.78 5.21
CA PRO A 76 -4.40 2.24 5.06
C PRO A 76 -3.11 2.74 4.40
N GLY A 77 -3.27 3.55 3.35
CA GLY A 77 -2.18 4.15 2.60
C GLY A 77 -1.64 5.41 3.28
N ILE A 78 -0.34 5.64 3.20
CA ILE A 78 0.32 6.82 3.79
C ILE A 78 0.66 7.84 2.71
N ASN A 79 0.19 9.07 2.88
CA ASN A 79 0.77 10.25 2.25
C ASN A 79 1.73 10.93 3.26
N PRO A 80 3.05 10.88 3.03
CA PRO A 80 4.02 11.45 3.96
C PRO A 80 3.90 12.98 4.10
N TYR A 81 3.32 13.69 3.12
CA TYR A 81 3.09 15.14 3.22
C TYR A 81 1.94 15.53 4.15
N LYS A 82 1.04 14.58 4.46
CA LYS A 82 -0.11 14.78 5.35
C LYS A 82 -0.03 13.90 6.61
N LEU A 83 1.19 13.59 7.05
CA LEU A 83 1.46 12.86 8.28
C LEU A 83 1.71 13.81 9.47
N ASP A 84 0.84 14.81 9.62
CA ASP A 84 0.80 15.65 10.81
C ASP A 84 0.05 14.92 11.94
N SER A 85 -0.12 15.59 13.09
CA SER A 85 -0.84 15.00 14.24
C SER A 85 -2.25 14.53 13.87
N ALA A 86 -2.97 15.28 13.03
CA ALA A 86 -4.31 14.88 12.62
C ALA A 86 -4.29 13.63 11.70
N GLY A 87 -3.31 13.53 10.81
CA GLY A 87 -3.09 12.35 9.97
C GLY A 87 -2.70 11.11 10.78
N LEU A 88 -1.87 11.26 11.81
CA LEU A 88 -1.49 10.18 12.71
C LEU A 88 -2.67 9.70 13.55
N ASP A 89 -3.45 10.61 14.13
CA ASP A 89 -4.67 10.26 14.89
C ASP A 89 -5.68 9.52 13.99
N ALA A 90 -5.80 9.92 12.72
CA ALA A 90 -6.66 9.26 11.76
C ALA A 90 -6.16 7.86 11.39
N LEU A 91 -4.84 7.68 11.25
CA LEU A 91 -4.23 6.38 11.01
C LEU A 91 -4.42 5.45 12.20
N GLU A 92 -4.19 5.91 13.43
CA GLU A 92 -4.42 5.12 14.65
C GLU A 92 -5.88 4.65 14.74
N ARG A 93 -6.85 5.56 14.50
CA ARG A 93 -8.28 5.20 14.45
C ARG A 93 -8.60 4.15 13.37
N ALA A 94 -7.96 4.24 12.21
CA ALA A 94 -8.14 3.27 11.13
C ALA A 94 -7.59 1.89 11.54
N LEU A 95 -6.41 1.85 12.19
CA LEU A 95 -5.78 0.63 12.67
C LEU A 95 -6.51 -0.05 13.83
N GLN A 96 -7.45 0.63 14.48
CA GLN A 96 -8.35 0.04 15.47
C GLN A 96 -9.52 -0.74 14.84
N GLN A 97 -9.77 -0.57 13.53
CA GLN A 97 -10.82 -1.31 12.82
C GLN A 97 -10.35 -2.74 12.52
N PRO A 98 -11.20 -3.77 12.66
CA PRO A 98 -10.81 -5.15 12.43
C PRO A 98 -10.42 -5.44 10.97
N GLU A 99 -10.88 -4.64 10.02
CA GLU A 99 -10.56 -4.76 8.60
C GLU A 99 -9.20 -4.15 8.23
N ALA A 100 -8.61 -3.32 9.11
CA ALA A 100 -7.29 -2.75 8.89
C ALA A 100 -6.20 -3.72 9.35
N VAL A 101 -5.57 -4.41 8.40
CA VAL A 101 -4.65 -5.54 8.67
C VAL A 101 -3.18 -5.22 8.38
N GLY A 102 -2.86 -3.95 8.08
CA GLY A 102 -1.51 -3.53 7.71
C GLY A 102 -1.44 -2.03 7.44
N ILE A 103 -0.27 -1.54 7.04
CA ILE A 103 -0.08 -0.15 6.58
C ILE A 103 0.60 -0.18 5.21
N LYS A 104 0.16 0.65 4.26
CA LYS A 104 0.77 0.73 2.92
C LYS A 104 1.57 2.03 2.76
N ILE A 105 2.85 1.90 2.43
CA ILE A 105 3.74 3.02 2.11
C ILE A 105 4.09 2.98 0.61
N TYR A 106 3.88 4.09 -0.08
CA TYR A 106 4.09 4.23 -1.53
C TYR A 106 5.48 4.80 -1.84
N LEU A 107 6.54 4.02 -1.61
CA LEU A 107 7.89 4.40 -2.02
C LEU A 107 7.97 4.59 -3.53
N GLY A 108 8.88 5.45 -3.99
CA GLY A 108 9.00 5.83 -5.41
C GLY A 108 7.96 6.85 -5.86
N TYR A 109 6.73 6.76 -5.38
CA TYR A 109 5.69 7.76 -5.64
C TYR A 109 5.92 9.06 -4.87
N TYR A 110 6.36 8.95 -3.62
CA TYR A 110 6.82 10.10 -2.84
C TYR A 110 8.36 10.08 -2.74
N PRO A 111 9.03 11.25 -2.74
CA PRO A 111 10.49 11.34 -2.77
C PRO A 111 11.12 11.13 -1.37
N PHE A 112 10.71 10.07 -0.68
CA PHE A 112 11.19 9.66 0.64
C PHE A 112 11.61 8.20 0.60
N TYR A 113 12.72 7.89 1.25
CA TYR A 113 13.14 6.51 1.48
C TYR A 113 12.40 5.91 2.68
N ALA A 114 12.37 4.59 2.77
CA ALA A 114 11.74 3.89 3.89
C ALA A 114 12.34 4.30 5.25
N TYR A 115 13.64 4.57 5.30
CA TYR A 115 14.35 4.92 6.52
C TYR A 115 14.23 6.39 6.94
N ASP A 116 13.66 7.24 6.09
CA ASP A 116 13.52 8.67 6.41
C ASP A 116 12.63 8.90 7.64
N ASP A 117 12.97 9.94 8.40
CA ASP A 117 12.33 10.23 9.71
C ASP A 117 10.82 10.45 9.61
N VAL A 118 10.32 10.86 8.43
CA VAL A 118 8.89 11.05 8.18
C VAL A 118 8.08 9.78 8.46
N TYR A 119 8.65 8.58 8.28
CA TYR A 119 7.92 7.33 8.52
C TYR A 119 8.09 6.77 9.93
N GLN A 120 8.94 7.35 10.79
CA GLN A 120 9.17 6.83 12.14
C GLN A 120 7.89 6.72 12.98
N PRO A 121 6.97 7.71 12.99
CA PRO A 121 5.71 7.58 13.70
C PRO A 121 4.82 6.43 13.16
N VAL A 122 4.91 6.12 11.87
CA VAL A 122 4.18 5.02 11.25
C VAL A 122 4.70 3.67 11.77
N TYR A 123 6.01 3.52 11.94
CA TYR A 123 6.61 2.30 12.50
C TYR A 123 6.25 2.09 13.97
N GLU A 124 6.22 3.16 14.77
CA GLU A 124 5.76 3.07 16.16
C GLU A 124 4.29 2.63 16.24
N LEU A 125 3.41 3.18 15.41
CA LEU A 125 2.01 2.73 15.33
C LEU A 125 1.90 1.27 14.85
N ALA A 126 2.65 0.88 13.81
CA ALA A 126 2.66 -0.50 13.32
C ALA A 126 3.06 -1.50 14.41
N LYS A 127 4.07 -1.15 15.22
CA LYS A 127 4.52 -1.93 16.37
C LYS A 127 3.46 -2.02 17.47
N GLN A 128 2.82 -0.90 17.82
CA GLN A 128 1.77 -0.86 18.85
C GLN A 128 0.56 -1.69 18.45
N CYS A 129 0.10 -1.54 17.21
CA CYS A 129 -1.04 -2.28 16.64
C CYS A 129 -0.68 -3.71 16.21
N LYS A 130 0.61 -4.06 16.19
CA LYS A 130 1.14 -5.37 15.75
C LYS A 130 0.74 -5.73 14.32
N VAL A 131 0.72 -4.73 13.44
CA VAL A 131 0.38 -4.90 12.02
C VAL A 131 1.62 -4.81 11.14
N PRO A 132 1.66 -5.51 10.00
CA PRO A 132 2.76 -5.40 9.04
C PRO A 132 2.74 -4.06 8.29
N VAL A 133 3.89 -3.71 7.70
CA VAL A 133 4.01 -2.58 6.77
C VAL A 133 4.34 -3.10 5.38
N VAL A 134 3.50 -2.75 4.41
CA VAL A 134 3.63 -3.07 2.99
C VAL A 134 4.25 -1.88 2.28
N TYR A 135 5.38 -2.09 1.62
CA TYR A 135 5.98 -1.09 0.74
C TYR A 135 5.60 -1.35 -0.71
N HIS A 136 5.34 -0.28 -1.44
CA HIS A 136 5.57 -0.29 -2.88
C HIS A 136 7.06 -0.45 -3.14
N THR A 137 7.46 -1.37 -4.01
CA THR A 137 8.86 -1.48 -4.47
C THR A 137 8.89 -1.66 -5.97
N GLY A 138 9.95 -1.18 -6.61
CA GLY A 138 10.09 -1.30 -8.05
C GLY A 138 9.37 -0.21 -8.84
N ASP A 139 8.93 -0.56 -10.04
CA ASP A 139 8.38 0.36 -11.04
C ASP A 139 7.12 1.08 -10.54
N THR A 140 6.93 2.32 -11.01
CA THR A 140 5.82 3.17 -10.62
C THR A 140 4.90 3.40 -11.80
N TYR A 141 3.59 3.33 -11.58
CA TYR A 141 2.59 3.65 -12.59
C TYR A 141 2.67 5.12 -13.06
N SER A 142 3.14 6.02 -12.20
CA SER A 142 3.22 7.45 -12.48
C SER A 142 4.60 7.84 -12.98
N GLU A 143 4.67 8.55 -14.11
CA GLU A 143 5.92 9.11 -14.66
C GLU A 143 6.55 10.18 -13.76
N ARG A 144 5.80 10.66 -12.75
CA ARG A 144 6.29 11.60 -11.74
C ARG A 144 6.98 10.92 -10.56
N GLY A 145 6.92 9.59 -10.50
CA GLY A 145 7.64 8.79 -9.53
C GLY A 145 9.14 8.82 -9.77
N LEU A 146 9.90 8.61 -8.70
CA LEU A 146 11.36 8.53 -8.72
C LEU A 146 11.80 7.15 -8.23
N LEU A 147 12.11 6.26 -9.16
CA LEU A 147 12.35 4.84 -8.90
C LEU A 147 13.48 4.55 -7.89
N LYS A 148 14.44 5.47 -7.73
CA LYS A 148 15.51 5.33 -6.72
C LYS A 148 14.94 5.15 -5.31
N TYR A 149 13.80 5.77 -5.00
CA TYR A 149 13.17 5.66 -3.68
C TYR A 149 12.42 4.35 -3.48
N SER A 150 12.04 3.64 -4.54
CA SER A 150 11.38 2.33 -4.49
C SER A 150 12.35 1.16 -4.67
N HIS A 151 13.66 1.41 -4.69
CA HIS A 151 14.67 0.36 -4.81
C HIS A 151 14.62 -0.58 -3.60
N PRO A 152 14.47 -1.91 -3.76
CA PRO A 152 14.16 -2.83 -2.66
C PRO A 152 15.24 -2.88 -1.58
N LEU A 153 16.53 -2.70 -1.93
CA LEU A 153 17.61 -2.67 -0.94
C LEU A 153 17.46 -1.55 0.08
N THR A 154 16.78 -0.45 -0.23
CA THR A 154 16.60 0.68 0.71
C THR A 154 15.79 0.31 1.96
N ILE A 155 15.09 -0.83 1.94
CA ILE A 155 14.26 -1.30 3.05
C ILE A 155 15.11 -1.99 4.13
N ASP A 156 16.34 -2.41 3.83
CA ASP A 156 17.18 -3.16 4.76
C ASP A 156 17.49 -2.40 6.04
N GLU A 157 17.75 -1.10 5.95
CA GLU A 157 18.01 -0.22 7.10
C GLU A 157 16.86 -0.26 8.09
N VAL A 158 15.62 -0.15 7.61
CA VAL A 158 14.41 -0.21 8.44
C VAL A 158 14.20 -1.61 8.99
N ALA A 159 14.38 -2.65 8.18
CA ALA A 159 14.23 -4.03 8.61
C ALA A 159 15.28 -4.47 9.64
N VAL A 160 16.45 -3.82 9.65
CA VAL A 160 17.48 -3.97 10.69
C VAL A 160 17.10 -3.22 11.96
N LYS A 161 16.59 -1.99 11.85
CA LYS A 161 16.22 -1.13 12.97
C LYS A 161 14.98 -1.63 13.72
N HIS A 162 13.93 -2.05 13.01
CA HIS A 162 12.63 -2.44 13.56
C HIS A 162 12.40 -3.95 13.43
N ARG A 163 13.20 -4.74 14.15
CA ARG A 163 13.18 -6.22 14.09
C ARG A 163 11.86 -6.86 14.54
N ASP A 164 11.00 -6.10 15.20
CA ASP A 164 9.71 -6.51 15.74
C ASP A 164 8.54 -6.29 14.77
N ILE A 165 8.75 -5.56 13.69
CA ILE A 165 7.74 -5.33 12.64
C ILE A 165 7.96 -6.33 11.50
N ASN A 166 6.86 -6.82 10.93
CA ASN A 166 6.88 -7.60 9.69
C ASN A 166 6.75 -6.64 8.51
N PHE A 167 7.65 -6.75 7.54
CA PHE A 167 7.63 -5.91 6.35
C PHE A 167 7.24 -6.73 5.12
N MET A 168 6.63 -6.10 4.13
CA MET A 168 6.27 -6.75 2.87
C MET A 168 6.69 -5.87 1.69
N MET A 169 7.19 -6.49 0.62
CA MET A 169 7.55 -5.81 -0.63
C MET A 169 6.51 -6.15 -1.69
N ALA A 170 5.67 -5.20 -2.04
CA ALA A 170 4.76 -5.33 -3.19
C ALA A 170 5.56 -5.22 -4.50
N HIS A 171 5.18 -6.02 -5.48
CA HIS A 171 5.82 -6.13 -6.81
C HIS A 171 7.24 -6.71 -6.79
N PHE A 172 7.68 -7.23 -5.63
CA PHE A 172 8.96 -7.91 -5.46
C PHE A 172 10.19 -7.14 -5.99
N GLY A 173 10.12 -5.81 -5.99
CA GLY A 173 11.19 -4.94 -6.45
C GLY A 173 11.36 -4.84 -7.97
N ASP A 174 10.44 -5.34 -8.79
CA ASP A 174 10.52 -5.30 -10.26
C ASP A 174 10.88 -3.90 -10.80
N PRO A 175 11.95 -3.72 -11.60
CA PRO A 175 12.75 -4.75 -12.29
C PRO A 175 13.94 -5.32 -11.49
N TRP A 176 14.23 -4.81 -10.30
CA TRP A 176 15.32 -5.26 -9.41
C TRP A 176 14.96 -6.51 -8.59
N VAL A 177 14.31 -7.48 -9.22
CA VAL A 177 13.83 -8.70 -8.55
C VAL A 177 14.93 -9.48 -7.86
N LEU A 178 16.17 -9.46 -8.38
CA LEU A 178 17.33 -10.12 -7.76
C LEU A 178 17.69 -9.48 -6.42
N ASP A 179 17.61 -8.16 -6.35
CA ASP A 179 17.88 -7.41 -5.13
C ASP A 179 16.76 -7.63 -4.11
N GLY A 180 15.50 -7.64 -4.58
CA GLY A 180 14.34 -8.02 -3.75
C GLY A 180 14.41 -9.45 -3.22
N ALA A 181 15.05 -10.37 -3.96
CA ALA A 181 15.22 -11.76 -3.57
C ALA A 181 16.40 -12.01 -2.61
N ALA A 182 17.18 -11.00 -2.22
CA ALA A 182 18.37 -11.13 -1.38
C ALA A 182 18.05 -11.58 0.07
N ARG A 183 17.75 -12.87 0.25
CA ARG A 183 17.19 -13.50 1.47
C ARG A 183 18.02 -13.30 2.74
N ARG A 184 19.33 -13.10 2.63
CA ARG A 184 20.23 -13.00 3.80
C ARG A 184 20.06 -11.68 4.57
N ILE A 185 19.48 -10.68 3.92
CA ILE A 185 19.18 -9.37 4.52
C ILE A 185 17.79 -9.40 5.20
N PHE A 186 16.92 -10.34 4.82
CA PHE A 186 15.47 -10.21 5.00
C PHE A 186 14.76 -11.47 5.55
N PRO A 187 14.99 -11.91 6.80
CA PRO A 187 14.25 -13.03 7.37
C PRO A 187 12.77 -12.71 7.67
N LYS A 188 12.38 -11.43 7.70
CA LYS A 188 11.02 -10.94 8.01
C LYS A 188 10.40 -10.06 6.93
N ILE A 189 11.00 -10.00 5.74
CA ILE A 189 10.35 -9.37 4.60
C ILE A 189 9.71 -10.45 3.77
N ILE A 190 8.39 -10.38 3.61
CA ILE A 190 7.65 -11.27 2.73
C ILE A 190 7.54 -10.55 1.38
N PRO A 191 8.26 -11.00 0.34
CA PRO A 191 8.02 -10.50 -0.99
C PRO A 191 6.66 -10.99 -1.51
N ILE A 192 5.88 -10.09 -2.10
CA ILE A 192 4.57 -10.39 -2.66
C ILE A 192 4.59 -10.00 -4.13
N ILE A 193 4.35 -10.97 -5.00
CA ILE A 193 4.08 -10.73 -6.42
C ILE A 193 2.57 -10.51 -6.53
N GLU A 194 2.15 -9.26 -6.72
CA GLU A 194 0.79 -8.94 -7.16
C GLU A 194 0.76 -9.20 -8.67
N ARG A 195 -0.02 -10.18 -9.13
CA ARG A 195 -0.32 -10.41 -10.55
C ARG A 195 -1.59 -9.69 -10.93
#